data_AF-A0A4V2JVE5-F1
#
_entry.id   AF-A0A4V2JVE5-F1
#
_cell.length_a   1.000
_cell.length_b   1.000
_cell.length_c   1.000
_cell.angle_alpha   90.00
_cell.angle_beta   90.00
_cell.angle_gamma   90.00
#
_symmetry.space_group_name_H-M   'P 1'
#
loop_
_entity.id
_entity.type
_entity.pdbx_description
1 polymer ?
#
loop_
_entity_poly.entity_id
_entity_poly.type
_entity_poly.pdbx_seq_one_letter_code
_entity_poly.pdbx_strand_id
1 'polypeptide(L)'
;MISNDGDKDKKELIIDAAIGLLKFSYMKRRKMYYGEKIKKNKFQQDVLNSVYEVSSFPSTETRCEIALLLGIPQRSVQVWFQNKRQLSKKREGTKQVKIHSDELIIKDNIESEITNDDEVFDIPSLKLVEIIEHCKKKPEKY
;
A
#
# COMPACT_ATOMS: atom_id res chain seq x y z
N MET A 1 -20.13 31.27 4.73
CA MET A 1 -19.50 29.94 4.81
C MET A 1 -18.75 29.72 3.51
N ILE A 2 -17.50 30.17 3.44
CA ILE A 2 -16.75 30.31 2.19
C ILE A 2 -15.46 29.49 2.32
N SER A 3 -15.36 28.46 1.47
CA SER A 3 -14.15 27.81 0.95
C SER A 3 -13.16 27.18 1.94
N ASN A 4 -13.46 25.96 2.39
CA ASN A 4 -12.44 25.01 2.87
C ASN A 4 -11.80 24.20 1.73
N ASP A 5 -12.42 24.21 0.53
CA ASP A 5 -12.00 23.42 -0.63
C ASP A 5 -10.70 23.95 -1.25
N GLY A 6 -10.60 25.27 -1.46
CA GLY A 6 -9.41 25.87 -2.07
C GLY A 6 -8.14 25.80 -1.22
N ASP A 7 -8.23 25.52 0.09
CA ASP A 7 -7.04 25.26 0.93
C ASP A 7 -6.64 23.77 0.90
N LYS A 8 -7.62 22.88 0.71
CA LYS A 8 -7.40 21.45 0.50
C LYS A 8 -6.70 21.20 -0.83
N ASP A 9 -7.15 21.84 -1.90
CA ASP A 9 -6.57 21.71 -3.24
C ASP A 9 -5.10 22.17 -3.27
N LYS A 10 -4.78 23.26 -2.57
CA LYS A 10 -3.40 23.75 -2.45
C LYS A 10 -2.50 22.75 -1.72
N LYS A 11 -3.00 22.12 -0.65
CA LYS A 11 -2.26 21.11 0.11
C LYS A 11 -2.02 19.87 -0.72
N GLU A 12 -3.04 19.40 -1.44
CA GLU A 12 -2.94 18.26 -2.35
C GLU A 12 -1.90 18.51 -3.44
N LEU A 13 -1.92 19.70 -4.06
CA LEU A 13 -0.97 20.09 -5.11
C LEU A 13 0.48 20.14 -4.60
N ILE A 14 0.71 20.63 -3.36
CA ILE A 14 2.04 20.61 -2.73
C ILE A 14 2.49 19.17 -2.45
N ILE A 15 1.59 18.32 -1.97
CA ILE A 15 1.88 16.90 -1.68
C ILE A 15 2.23 16.17 -2.98
N ASP A 16 1.46 16.34 -4.04
CA ASP A 16 1.71 15.72 -5.35
C ASP A 16 3.06 16.16 -5.93
N ALA A 17 3.37 17.46 -5.87
CA ALA A 17 4.67 17.97 -6.28
C ALA A 17 5.81 17.35 -5.45
N ALA A 18 5.65 17.24 -4.13
CA ALA A 18 6.64 16.62 -3.26
C ALA A 18 6.83 15.12 -3.57
N ILE A 19 5.73 14.39 -3.78
CA ILE A 19 5.75 12.98 -4.21
C ILE A 19 6.45 12.86 -5.56
N GLY A 20 6.18 13.75 -6.52
CA GLY A 20 6.85 13.77 -7.82
C GLY A 20 8.37 13.94 -7.71
N LEU A 21 8.84 14.87 -6.87
CA LEU A 21 10.27 15.07 -6.60
C LEU A 21 10.90 13.85 -5.90
N LEU A 22 10.16 13.20 -4.99
CA LEU A 22 10.58 11.95 -4.35
C LEU A 22 10.65 10.80 -5.35
N LYS A 23 9.63 10.62 -6.21
CA LYS A 23 9.61 9.64 -7.31
C LYS A 23 10.85 9.83 -8.19
N PHE A 24 11.17 11.06 -8.59
CA PHE A 24 12.36 11.38 -9.40
C PHE A 24 13.68 11.04 -8.70
N SER A 25 13.81 11.44 -7.42
CA SER A 25 15.00 11.17 -6.61
C SER A 25 15.17 9.69 -6.25
N TYR A 26 14.07 8.94 -6.18
CA TYR A 26 14.03 7.51 -5.94
C TYR A 26 14.39 6.72 -7.20
N MET A 27 13.96 7.19 -8.38
CA MET A 27 14.25 6.58 -9.67
C MET A 27 15.75 6.56 -10.01
N LYS A 28 16.53 7.53 -9.49
CA LYS A 28 18.00 7.56 -9.62
C LYS A 28 18.74 6.62 -8.66
N ARG A 29 18.09 6.08 -7.62
CA ARG A 29 18.68 5.23 -6.57
C ARG A 29 18.32 3.75 -6.73
N ARG A 30 18.01 3.27 -7.94
CA ARG A 30 17.55 1.89 -8.24
C ARG A 30 18.64 0.81 -8.10
N LYS A 31 19.27 0.71 -6.94
CA LYS A 31 19.93 -0.51 -6.51
C LYS A 31 19.31 -0.96 -5.19
N MET A 32 18.09 -1.48 -5.29
CA MET A 32 17.48 -2.20 -4.18
C MET A 32 17.09 -3.58 -4.68
N TYR A 33 17.71 -4.61 -4.09
CA TYR A 33 17.72 -5.97 -4.59
C TYR A 33 16.32 -6.58 -4.59
N TYR A 34 15.84 -6.92 -5.78
CA TYR A 34 14.72 -7.82 -5.95
C TYR A 34 15.03 -9.13 -5.21
N GLY A 35 14.10 -9.60 -4.37
CA GLY A 35 14.22 -10.88 -3.64
C GLY A 35 14.53 -10.78 -2.14
N GLU A 36 14.94 -9.62 -1.63
CA GLU A 36 15.19 -9.48 -0.18
C GLU A 36 13.86 -9.37 0.59
N LYS A 37 13.60 -10.34 1.46
CA LYS A 37 12.38 -10.38 2.28
C LYS A 37 12.49 -9.36 3.41
N ILE A 38 11.82 -8.23 3.26
CA ILE A 38 11.76 -7.18 4.29
C ILE A 38 10.61 -7.46 5.26
N LYS A 39 10.94 -7.58 6.55
CA LYS A 39 9.96 -7.63 7.63
C LYS A 39 9.43 -6.22 7.89
N LYS A 40 8.13 -6.00 7.69
CA LYS A 40 7.47 -4.73 7.97
C LYS A 40 7.38 -4.48 9.48
N ASN A 41 7.74 -3.29 9.93
CA ASN A 41 7.57 -2.88 11.32
C ASN A 41 6.07 -2.63 11.66
N LYS A 42 5.78 -2.41 12.95
CA LYS A 42 4.40 -2.24 13.44
C LYS A 42 3.69 -1.05 12.77
N PHE A 43 4.38 0.08 12.68
CA PHE A 43 3.88 1.28 12.02
C PHE A 43 3.51 1.05 10.54
N GLN A 44 4.41 0.43 9.76
CA GLN A 44 4.17 0.09 8.35
C GLN A 44 2.98 -0.85 8.19
N GLN A 45 2.81 -1.83 9.10
CA GLN A 45 1.65 -2.72 9.08
C GLN A 45 0.35 -1.97 9.39
N ASP A 46 0.37 -1.06 10.35
CA ASP A 46 -0.80 -0.28 10.74
C ASP A 46 -1.24 0.66 9.61
N VAL A 47 -0.31 1.33 8.93
CA VAL A 47 -0.61 2.13 7.73
C VAL A 47 -1.21 1.26 6.64
N LEU A 48 -0.60 0.11 6.31
CA LEU A 48 -1.11 -0.80 5.28
C LEU A 48 -2.54 -1.29 5.59
N ASN A 49 -2.83 -1.58 6.86
CA ASN A 49 -4.19 -1.94 7.29
C ASN A 49 -5.17 -0.78 7.13
N SER A 50 -4.81 0.43 7.55
CA SER A 50 -5.71 1.60 7.42
C SER A 50 -5.93 2.00 5.96
N VAL A 51 -4.94 1.83 5.08
CA VAL A 51 -5.14 2.01 3.64
C VAL A 51 -6.07 0.93 3.07
N TYR A 52 -5.93 -0.32 3.52
CA TYR A 52 -6.80 -1.42 3.07
C TYR A 52 -8.28 -1.21 3.42
N GLU A 53 -8.56 -0.55 4.55
CA GLU A 53 -9.91 -0.13 4.95
C GLU A 53 -10.51 0.91 3.99
N VAL A 54 -9.67 1.73 3.34
CA VAL A 54 -10.10 2.71 2.33
C VAL A 54 -10.24 2.06 0.95
N SER A 55 -9.23 1.28 0.53
CA SER A 55 -9.29 0.50 -0.71
C SER A 55 -8.52 -0.81 -0.57
N SER A 56 -9.22 -1.91 -0.83
CA SER A 56 -8.62 -3.25 -0.88
C SER A 56 -7.85 -3.51 -2.19
N PHE A 57 -8.03 -2.65 -3.20
CA PHE A 57 -7.44 -2.74 -4.53
C PHE A 57 -6.78 -1.40 -4.93
N PRO A 58 -5.71 -0.98 -4.22
CA PRO A 58 -5.03 0.28 -4.53
C PRO A 58 -4.38 0.21 -5.91
N SER A 59 -4.42 1.32 -6.66
CA SER A 59 -3.79 1.42 -7.98
C SER A 59 -2.27 1.25 -7.97
N THR A 60 -1.69 1.09 -9.17
CA THR A 60 -0.22 1.04 -9.32
C THR A 60 0.43 2.30 -8.77
N GLU A 61 -0.17 3.47 -9.02
CA GLU A 61 0.29 4.75 -8.52
C GLU A 61 0.18 4.83 -7.00
N THR A 62 -0.99 4.55 -6.43
CA THR A 62 -1.19 4.52 -4.98
C THR A 62 -0.21 3.56 -4.29
N ARG A 63 0.07 2.38 -4.88
CA ARG A 63 1.08 1.44 -4.36
C ARG A 63 2.50 2.01 -4.39
N CYS A 64 2.87 2.76 -5.44
CA CYS A 64 4.15 3.46 -5.51
C CYS A 64 4.26 4.53 -4.41
N GLU A 65 3.19 5.27 -4.16
CA GLU A 65 3.19 6.34 -3.17
C GLU A 65 3.30 5.80 -1.75
N ILE A 66 2.52 4.77 -1.42
CA ILE A 66 2.64 4.06 -0.13
C ILE A 66 4.07 3.54 0.06
N ALA A 67 4.66 2.96 -0.98
CA ALA A 67 6.03 2.44 -0.95
C ALA A 67 7.06 3.53 -0.65
N LEU A 68 6.94 4.69 -1.31
CA LEU A 68 7.81 5.84 -1.09
C LEU A 68 7.64 6.40 0.32
N LEU A 69 6.40 6.59 0.77
CA LEU A 69 6.10 7.17 2.08
C LEU A 69 6.49 6.27 3.25
N LEU A 70 6.42 4.94 3.08
CA LEU A 70 6.82 3.96 4.08
C LEU A 70 8.28 3.50 3.97
N GLY A 71 8.98 3.88 2.90
CA GLY A 71 10.35 3.46 2.62
C GLY A 71 10.50 1.96 2.38
N ILE A 72 9.49 1.33 1.76
CA ILE A 72 9.51 -0.12 1.43
C ILE A 72 9.32 -0.34 -0.06
N PRO A 73 9.74 -1.48 -0.63
CA PRO A 73 9.54 -1.75 -2.05
C PRO A 73 8.06 -1.80 -2.44
N GLN A 74 7.72 -1.23 -3.60
CA GLN A 74 6.38 -1.31 -4.20
C GLN A 74 5.90 -2.77 -4.32
N ARG A 75 6.81 -3.71 -4.67
CA ARG A 75 6.48 -5.14 -4.73
C ARG A 75 6.09 -5.68 -3.35
N SER A 76 6.75 -5.26 -2.28
CA SER A 76 6.41 -5.65 -0.92
C SER A 76 5.03 -5.14 -0.48
N VAL A 77 4.60 -3.97 -0.97
CA VAL A 77 3.24 -3.44 -0.81
C VAL A 77 2.24 -4.30 -1.59
N GLN A 78 2.49 -4.53 -2.88
CA GLN A 78 1.63 -5.34 -3.74
C GLN A 78 1.36 -6.74 -3.17
N VAL A 79 2.42 -7.46 -2.78
CA VAL A 79 2.32 -8.80 -2.16
C VAL A 79 1.52 -8.74 -0.86
N TRP A 80 1.70 -7.68 -0.07
CA TRP A 80 0.94 -7.55 1.17
C TRP A 80 -0.57 -7.44 0.92
N PHE A 81 -0.99 -6.62 -0.05
CA PHE A 81 -2.41 -6.48 -0.41
C PHE A 81 -2.97 -7.79 -0.99
N GLN A 82 -2.21 -8.50 -1.83
CA GLN A 82 -2.58 -9.83 -2.33
C GLN A 82 -2.81 -10.82 -1.17
N ASN A 83 -1.85 -10.94 -0.26
CA ASN A 83 -1.94 -11.84 0.89
C ASN A 83 -3.10 -11.44 1.83
N LYS A 84 -3.31 -10.14 2.06
CA LYS A 84 -4.40 -9.63 2.90
C LYS A 84 -5.76 -10.03 2.34
N ARG A 85 -5.99 -9.88 1.03
CA ARG A 85 -7.24 -10.29 0.37
C ARG A 85 -7.46 -11.80 0.44
N GLN A 86 -6.43 -12.60 0.20
CA GLN A 86 -6.52 -14.06 0.33
C GLN A 86 -6.94 -14.49 1.74
N LEU A 87 -6.37 -13.84 2.78
CA LEU A 87 -6.75 -14.09 4.17
C LEU A 87 -8.20 -13.69 4.47
N SER A 88 -8.69 -12.56 3.94
CA SER A 88 -10.08 -12.13 4.12
C SER A 88 -11.06 -13.09 3.45
N LYS A 89 -10.81 -13.50 2.19
CA LYS A 89 -11.62 -14.50 1.48
C LYS A 89 -11.69 -15.83 2.24
N LYS A 90 -10.59 -16.28 2.83
CA LYS A 90 -10.55 -17.51 3.65
C LYS A 90 -11.38 -17.40 4.94
N ARG A 91 -11.53 -16.20 5.52
CA ARG A 91 -12.34 -15.98 6.73
C ARG A 91 -13.84 -15.91 6.43
N GLU A 92 -14.20 -15.38 5.27
CA GLU A 92 -15.60 -15.29 4.82
C GLU A 92 -16.11 -16.64 4.27
N GLY A 93 -15.21 -17.47 3.73
CA GLY A 93 -15.52 -18.78 3.15
C GLY A 93 -15.36 -19.97 4.09
N THR A 94 -16.01 -20.00 5.27
CA THR A 94 -16.20 -21.25 6.02
C THR A 94 -17.18 -22.19 5.30
N LYS A 95 -16.79 -22.65 4.11
CA LYS A 95 -17.04 -23.95 3.52
C LYS A 95 -15.77 -24.38 2.78
N GLN A 96 -14.86 -24.98 3.55
CA GLN A 96 -13.83 -25.95 3.17
C GLN A 96 -13.09 -25.78 1.82
N VAL A 97 -11.85 -25.29 1.87
CA VAL A 97 -10.71 -25.91 1.14
C VAL A 97 -9.46 -25.79 2.02
N LYS A 98 -8.94 -26.92 2.51
CA LYS A 98 -7.62 -27.01 3.15
C LYS A 98 -6.56 -26.78 2.07
N ILE A 99 -6.12 -25.54 1.88
CA ILE A 99 -4.86 -25.28 1.15
C ILE A 99 -3.72 -25.42 2.17
N HIS A 100 -2.89 -26.42 1.90
CA HIS A 100 -1.71 -26.85 2.64
C HIS A 100 -0.82 -25.64 2.98
N SER A 101 -0.40 -25.53 4.23
CA SER A 101 0.36 -24.39 4.78
C SER A 101 1.80 -24.25 4.26
N ASP A 102 2.27 -25.13 3.37
CA ASP A 102 3.69 -25.26 3.04
C ASP A 102 4.10 -24.71 1.66
N GLU A 103 3.19 -24.15 0.87
CA GLU A 103 3.52 -23.58 -0.46
C GLU A 103 3.60 -22.04 -0.45
N LEU A 104 4.41 -21.49 0.46
CA LEU A 104 4.90 -20.09 0.38
C LEU A 104 6.24 -19.99 -0.38
N ILE A 105 6.54 -20.99 -1.21
CA ILE A 105 7.72 -21.01 -2.08
C ILE A 105 7.38 -20.35 -3.41
N ILE A 106 7.82 -19.09 -3.51
CA ILE A 106 8.56 -18.54 -4.66
C ILE A 106 8.36 -19.35 -5.94
N LYS A 107 7.40 -18.95 -6.76
CA LYS A 107 7.54 -19.10 -8.20
C LYS A 107 7.85 -17.72 -8.74
N ASP A 108 9.06 -17.58 -9.26
CA ASP A 108 9.58 -16.47 -10.05
C ASP A 108 8.78 -16.30 -11.36
N ASN A 109 7.46 -16.13 -11.25
CA ASN A 109 6.55 -16.02 -12.37
C ASN A 109 5.37 -15.11 -12.03
N ILE A 110 5.64 -13.81 -11.84
CA ILE A 110 4.61 -12.81 -11.54
C ILE A 110 4.19 -12.11 -12.84
N GLU A 111 3.90 -12.90 -13.86
CA GLU A 111 2.93 -12.54 -14.89
C GLU A 111 1.61 -13.32 -14.70
N SER A 112 1.44 -14.03 -13.57
CA SER A 112 0.18 -14.69 -13.26
C SER A 112 -0.86 -13.70 -12.75
N GLU A 113 -1.75 -13.37 -13.68
CA GLU A 113 -3.11 -12.89 -13.49
C GLU A 113 -3.22 -11.59 -12.67
N ILE A 114 -2.90 -10.50 -13.35
CA ILE A 114 -3.70 -9.29 -13.22
C ILE A 114 -5.09 -9.70 -13.72
N THR A 115 -5.99 -10.10 -12.81
CA THR A 115 -7.42 -9.96 -13.08
C THR A 115 -7.65 -8.46 -13.20
N ASN A 116 -7.67 -7.97 -14.44
CA ASN A 116 -7.86 -6.56 -14.80
C ASN A 116 -9.25 -6.02 -14.42
N ASP A 117 -10.05 -6.80 -13.68
CA ASP A 117 -11.46 -6.55 -13.40
C ASP A 117 -11.76 -6.17 -11.94
N ASP A 118 -10.76 -6.11 -11.05
CA ASP A 118 -10.97 -5.52 -9.72
C ASP A 118 -10.77 -4.00 -9.86
N GLU A 119 -11.86 -3.23 -9.79
CA GLU A 119 -11.89 -1.77 -9.88
C GLU A 119 -10.67 -1.13 -9.18
N VAL A 120 -9.77 -0.60 -10.01
CA VAL A 120 -8.49 -0.04 -9.58
C VAL A 120 -8.76 1.38 -9.11
N PHE A 121 -8.88 1.57 -7.80
CA PHE A 121 -9.13 2.90 -7.24
C PHE A 121 -7.83 3.60 -6.90
N ASP A 122 -7.66 4.78 -7.49
CA ASP A 122 -6.70 5.76 -6.99
C ASP A 122 -7.18 6.30 -5.65
N ILE A 123 -6.28 6.29 -4.67
CA ILE A 123 -6.49 6.96 -3.39
C ILE A 123 -5.79 8.33 -3.49
N PRO A 124 -6.50 9.46 -3.28
CA PRO A 124 -5.90 10.79 -3.29
C PRO A 124 -4.70 10.87 -2.34
N SER A 125 -3.64 11.55 -2.78
CA SER A 125 -2.36 11.63 -2.06
C SER A 125 -2.54 12.24 -0.67
N LEU A 126 -3.39 13.26 -0.55
CA LEU A 126 -3.77 13.87 0.73
C LEU A 126 -4.33 12.82 1.70
N LYS A 127 -5.17 11.90 1.21
CA LYS A 127 -5.77 10.87 2.04
C LYS A 127 -4.73 9.87 2.56
N LEU A 128 -3.74 9.53 1.74
CA LEU A 128 -2.63 8.67 2.16
C LEU A 128 -1.80 9.34 3.27
N VAL A 129 -1.48 10.63 3.11
CA VAL A 129 -0.74 11.39 4.12
C VAL A 129 -1.51 11.48 5.43
N GLU A 130 -2.81 11.77 5.39
CA GLU A 130 -3.68 11.77 6.57
C GLU A 130 -3.63 10.44 7.34
N ILE A 131 -3.72 9.31 6.62
CA ILE A 131 -3.66 7.96 7.23
C ILE A 131 -2.31 7.75 7.91
N ILE A 132 -1.22 8.11 7.22
CA ILE A 132 0.14 7.96 7.75
C ILE A 132 0.34 8.81 9.00
N GLU A 133 -0.10 10.07 8.98
CA GLU A 133 -0.04 10.95 10.14
C GLU A 133 -0.86 10.41 11.32
N HIS A 134 -2.05 9.88 11.05
CA HIS A 134 -2.87 9.25 12.07
C HIS A 134 -2.18 8.03 12.69
N CYS A 135 -1.54 7.19 11.88
CA CYS A 135 -0.78 6.03 12.36
C CYS A 135 0.47 6.42 13.16
N LYS A 136 1.11 7.56 12.87
CA LYS A 136 2.24 8.09 13.67
C LYS A 136 1.82 8.58 15.06
N LYS A 137 0.58 9.06 15.20
CA LYS A 137 0.05 9.65 16.45
C LYS A 137 -0.56 8.62 17.40
N LYS A 138 -0.68 7.34 17.00
CA LYS A 138 -1.17 6.28 17.90
C LYS A 138 -0.15 6.09 19.04
N PRO A 139 -0.51 6.35 20.31
CA PRO A 139 0.41 6.09 21.41
C PRO A 139 0.70 4.58 21.45
N GLU A 140 1.98 4.21 21.55
CA GLU A 140 2.36 2.84 21.90
C GLU A 140 1.60 2.47 23.17
N LYS A 141 0.68 1.50 23.07
CA LYS A 141 0.02 0.96 24.26
C LYS A 141 1.10 0.25 25.07
N TYR A 142 1.44 0.83 26.22
CA TYR A 142 2.26 0.22 27.28
C TYR A 142 1.62 -1.06 27.81
#